data_AF-A0A9D8P1K6-F1
#
_entry.id   AF-A0A9D8P1K6-F1
#
_cell.length_a   1.000
_cell.length_b   1.000
_cell.length_c   1.000
_cell.angle_alpha   90.00
_cell.angle_beta   90.00
_cell.angle_gamma   90.00
#
_symmetry.space_group_name_H-M   'P 1'
#
loop_
_entity.id
_entity.type
_entity.pdbx_description
1 polymer ?
#
loop_
_entity_poly.entity_id
_entity_poly.type
_entity_poly.pdbx_seq_one_letter_code
_entity_poly.pdbx_strand_id
1 'polypeptide(L)'
;MRIKNDNTLAYSSAYWTNTTLFDEDIGGSQKPWLNYNGKFNAWNNVTGTNLRGCRGAPGPNLCLSQSWTGAVIAYSLFNAAYKAGTITRAQVIALFGIEDTAEPNCNASGINYNGGAPTRFGFQGNNEADCNTNDTSWGFGISGYTGTCGAGVVTYNGGTGRTYCQHATMWVK
;
A
#
# COMPACT_ATOMS: atom_id res chain seq x y z
N MET A 1 4.08 -9.25 4.57
CA MET A 1 5.20 -8.32 4.40
C MET A 1 5.30 -7.39 5.60
N ARG A 2 6.52 -6.99 5.92
CA ARG A 2 6.88 -5.88 6.80
C ARG A 2 7.55 -4.82 5.94
N ILE A 3 7.21 -3.57 6.16
CA ILE A 3 7.58 -2.45 5.32
C ILE A 3 8.27 -1.43 6.21
N LYS A 4 9.49 -1.06 5.84
CA LYS A 4 10.21 0.05 6.47
C LYS A 4 9.66 1.38 5.95
N ASN A 5 9.86 2.45 6.70
CA ASN A 5 9.60 3.82 6.25
C ASN A 5 10.57 4.31 5.15
N ASP A 6 10.74 3.53 4.08
CA ASP A 6 11.54 3.83 2.90
C ASP A 6 10.81 3.39 1.61
N ASN A 7 11.52 3.37 0.48
CA ASN A 7 10.98 3.05 -0.83
C ASN A 7 11.35 1.65 -1.35
N THR A 8 11.98 0.79 -0.53
CA THR A 8 12.44 -0.54 -0.99
C THR A 8 11.29 -1.41 -1.49
N LEU A 9 10.13 -1.28 -0.84
CA LEU A 9 8.90 -1.97 -1.20
C LEU A 9 7.88 -1.03 -1.89
N ALA A 10 8.35 0.02 -2.58
CA ALA A 10 7.50 0.87 -3.42
C ALA A 10 6.82 0.09 -4.56
N TYR A 11 5.91 0.75 -5.29
CA TYR A 11 5.08 0.11 -6.32
C TYR A 11 5.86 -0.78 -7.31
N SER A 12 7.00 -0.29 -7.80
CA SER A 12 7.85 -0.96 -8.80
C SER A 12 8.70 -2.11 -8.24
N SER A 13 8.70 -2.33 -6.93
CA SER A 13 9.52 -3.37 -6.31
C SER A 13 9.14 -4.76 -6.83
N ALA A 14 10.12 -5.50 -7.33
CA ALA A 14 9.89 -6.86 -7.83
C ALA A 14 9.38 -7.82 -6.72
N TYR A 15 9.60 -7.49 -5.45
CA TYR A 15 9.11 -8.28 -4.32
C TYR A 15 7.58 -8.38 -4.25
N TRP A 16 6.83 -7.50 -4.92
CA TRP A 16 5.38 -7.62 -5.04
C TRP A 16 4.96 -8.78 -5.94
N THR A 17 5.71 -9.01 -7.01
CA THR A 17 5.30 -9.86 -8.14
C THR A 17 6.20 -11.07 -8.37
N ASN A 18 7.32 -11.20 -7.67
CA ASN A 18 8.17 -12.40 -7.69
C ASN A 18 7.92 -13.30 -6.46
N THR A 19 8.59 -14.44 -6.37
CA THR A 19 8.53 -15.34 -5.19
C THR A 19 9.73 -15.17 -4.26
N THR A 20 10.72 -14.36 -4.62
CA THR A 20 11.92 -14.10 -3.81
C THR A 20 11.53 -13.59 -2.43
N LEU A 21 12.11 -14.20 -1.40
CA LEU A 21 11.95 -13.82 0.00
C LEU A 21 12.89 -12.65 0.32
N PHE A 22 12.59 -11.90 1.37
CA PHE A 22 13.39 -10.74 1.74
C PHE A 22 13.44 -10.61 3.25
N ASP A 23 14.65 -10.58 3.84
CA ASP A 23 14.88 -10.28 5.25
C ASP A 23 13.90 -10.95 6.23
N GLU A 24 13.63 -12.24 6.03
CA GLU A 24 12.61 -12.99 6.78
C GLU A 24 12.91 -13.12 8.28
N ASP A 25 14.18 -12.96 8.65
CA ASP A 25 14.63 -13.12 10.02
C ASP A 25 15.71 -12.09 10.40
N ILE A 26 15.33 -10.80 10.41
CA ILE A 26 16.24 -9.74 10.87
C ILE A 26 16.51 -9.94 12.36
N GLY A 27 17.69 -10.45 12.67
CA GLY A 27 18.16 -10.63 14.05
C GLY A 27 17.29 -11.55 14.89
N GLY A 28 16.66 -12.58 14.31
CA GLY A 28 15.80 -13.51 15.04
C GLY A 28 14.37 -13.02 15.28
N SER A 29 13.92 -11.92 14.66
CA SER A 29 12.66 -11.25 15.00
C SER A 29 11.75 -10.94 13.82
N GLN A 30 10.57 -11.58 13.82
CA GLN A 30 9.46 -11.36 12.89
C GLN A 30 8.41 -10.35 13.41
N LYS A 31 8.76 -9.59 14.45
CA LYS A 31 7.83 -8.70 15.15
C LYS A 31 7.25 -7.62 14.22
N PRO A 32 5.92 -7.40 14.21
CA PRO A 32 5.26 -6.46 13.30
C PRO A 32 5.53 -4.97 13.60
N TRP A 33 6.02 -4.62 14.79
CA TRP A 33 6.37 -3.24 15.15
C TRP A 33 7.79 -2.82 14.74
N LEU A 34 8.58 -3.72 14.16
CA LEU A 34 9.93 -3.40 13.70
C LEU A 34 9.88 -2.59 12.40
N ASN A 35 10.62 -1.49 12.36
CA ASN A 35 10.75 -0.63 11.18
C ASN A 35 11.79 -1.20 10.20
N TYR A 36 11.44 -2.31 9.55
CA TYR A 36 12.32 -3.01 8.62
C TYR A 36 11.54 -3.63 7.47
N ASN A 37 12.19 -3.77 6.32
CA ASN A 37 11.60 -4.51 5.22
C ASN A 37 11.59 -6.02 5.52
N GLY A 38 10.67 -6.73 4.90
CA GLY A 38 10.55 -8.17 5.05
C GLY A 38 9.44 -8.75 4.18
N LYS A 39 9.75 -9.81 3.46
CA LYS A 39 8.79 -10.64 2.72
C LYS A 39 8.98 -12.09 3.14
N PHE A 40 8.02 -12.54 3.93
CA PHE A 40 7.96 -13.87 4.52
C PHE A 40 7.35 -14.88 3.57
N ASN A 41 7.74 -16.15 3.72
CA ASN A 41 7.24 -17.28 2.93
C ASN A 41 5.69 -17.38 2.94
N ALA A 42 5.04 -16.90 3.99
CA ALA A 42 3.57 -16.80 4.07
C ALA A 42 2.97 -15.97 2.93
N TRP A 43 3.68 -14.99 2.38
CA TRP A 43 3.23 -14.19 1.23
C TRP A 43 2.99 -15.03 -0.03
N ASN A 44 3.80 -16.08 -0.20
CA ASN A 44 3.76 -16.95 -1.38
C ASN A 44 2.84 -18.16 -1.19
N ASN A 45 2.47 -18.51 0.05
CA ASN A 45 1.84 -19.81 0.35
C ASN A 45 0.52 -19.70 1.13
N VAL A 46 0.29 -18.65 1.92
CA VAL A 46 -0.95 -18.53 2.70
C VAL A 46 -2.05 -18.00 1.80
N THR A 47 -3.15 -18.74 1.72
CA THR A 47 -4.38 -18.31 1.05
C THR A 47 -5.26 -17.53 2.00
N GLY A 48 -5.90 -16.47 1.50
CA GLY A 48 -6.90 -15.72 2.24
C GLY A 48 -7.99 -15.16 1.34
N THR A 49 -9.04 -14.65 1.97
CA THR A 49 -10.16 -13.96 1.30
C THR A 49 -10.16 -12.46 1.59
N ASN A 50 -9.24 -12.01 2.43
CA ASN A 50 -9.07 -10.62 2.79
C ASN A 50 -7.59 -10.24 2.83
N LEU A 51 -7.25 -9.10 2.24
CA LEU A 51 -5.97 -8.45 2.42
C LEU A 51 -6.10 -7.42 3.54
N ARG A 52 -5.16 -7.42 4.47
CA ARG A 52 -5.07 -6.44 5.54
C ARG A 52 -3.69 -5.79 5.54
N GLY A 53 -3.66 -4.47 5.59
CA GLY A 53 -2.44 -3.68 5.71
C GLY A 53 -2.59 -2.70 6.87
N CYS A 54 -1.58 -2.59 7.73
CA CYS A 54 -1.61 -1.72 8.90
C CYS A 54 -0.37 -0.81 8.99
N ARG A 55 -0.54 0.43 9.45
CA ARG A 55 0.56 1.31 9.84
C ARG A 55 1.13 0.79 11.16
N GLY A 56 2.38 0.32 11.11
CA GLY A 56 3.03 -0.31 12.26
C GLY A 56 2.37 -1.57 12.75
N ALA A 57 2.33 -1.70 14.08
CA ALA A 57 1.71 -2.84 14.74
C ALA A 57 0.19 -2.85 14.48
N PRO A 58 -0.40 -4.02 14.21
CA PRO A 58 -1.84 -4.15 14.07
C PRO A 58 -2.59 -3.61 15.29
N GLY A 59 -3.51 -2.67 15.08
CA GLY A 59 -4.32 -2.07 16.13
C GLY A 59 -5.57 -1.35 15.58
N PRO A 60 -6.46 -0.86 16.46
CA PRO A 60 -7.63 -0.08 16.06
C PRO A 60 -7.22 1.16 15.26
N ASN A 61 -7.93 1.48 14.18
CA ASN A 61 -7.66 2.62 13.29
C ASN A 61 -6.26 2.64 12.65
N LEU A 62 -5.50 1.54 12.77
CA LEU A 62 -4.19 1.40 12.16
C LEU A 62 -4.22 0.52 10.91
N CYS A 63 -5.38 0.16 10.37
CA CYS A 63 -5.45 -0.82 9.28
C CYS A 63 -6.48 -0.47 8.18
N LEU A 64 -6.13 -0.83 6.95
CA LEU A 64 -7.02 -0.99 5.81
C LEU A 64 -7.27 -2.48 5.56
N SER A 65 -8.45 -2.78 5.00
CA SER A 65 -8.82 -4.13 4.62
C SER A 65 -9.61 -4.14 3.33
N GLN A 66 -9.41 -5.17 2.52
CA GLN A 66 -10.20 -5.42 1.32
C GLN A 66 -10.47 -6.92 1.17
N SER A 67 -11.73 -7.27 1.01
CA SER A 67 -12.18 -8.66 0.87
C SER A 67 -12.55 -8.99 -0.57
N TRP A 68 -12.59 -10.28 -0.89
CA TRP A 68 -13.09 -10.81 -2.15
C TRP A 68 -13.60 -12.25 -2.01
N THR A 69 -14.28 -12.73 -3.05
CA THR A 69 -14.75 -14.13 -3.12
C THR A 69 -13.63 -15.05 -3.61
N GLY A 70 -13.47 -16.20 -2.93
CA GLY A 70 -12.47 -17.21 -3.25
C GLY A 70 -11.11 -16.96 -2.58
N ALA A 71 -10.50 -18.02 -2.04
CA ALA A 71 -9.22 -17.90 -1.35
C ALA A 71 -8.07 -17.80 -2.38
N VAL A 72 -7.19 -16.81 -2.21
CA VAL A 72 -6.00 -16.61 -3.07
C VAL A 72 -4.78 -16.32 -2.22
N ILE A 73 -3.58 -16.62 -2.75
CA ILE A 73 -2.31 -16.22 -2.13
C ILE A 73 -1.99 -14.76 -2.49
N ALA A 74 -1.30 -14.04 -1.59
CA ALA A 74 -0.94 -12.64 -1.83
C ALA A 74 -0.11 -12.49 -3.12
N TYR A 75 0.88 -13.35 -3.35
CA TYR A 75 1.66 -13.37 -4.59
C TYR A 75 0.80 -13.35 -5.87
N SER A 76 -0.26 -14.18 -5.94
CA SER A 76 -1.15 -14.24 -7.10
C SER A 76 -2.01 -12.98 -7.23
N LEU A 77 -2.42 -12.41 -6.09
CA LEU A 77 -3.23 -11.20 -6.04
C LEU A 77 -2.45 -9.98 -6.59
N PHE A 78 -1.16 -9.85 -6.27
CA PHE A 78 -0.33 -8.75 -6.75
C PHE A 78 0.24 -8.96 -8.17
N ASN A 79 0.11 -10.18 -8.72
CA ASN A 79 0.36 -10.46 -10.14
C ASN A 79 -0.89 -10.31 -11.03
N ALA A 80 -2.07 -10.18 -10.45
CA ALA A 80 -3.31 -10.01 -11.19
C ALA A 80 -3.51 -8.57 -11.69
N ALA A 81 -4.47 -8.41 -12.60
CA ALA A 81 -4.95 -7.09 -13.02
C ALA A 81 -5.52 -6.29 -11.83
N TYR A 82 -5.70 -4.99 -12.05
CA TYR A 82 -6.32 -4.09 -11.09
C TYR A 82 -7.64 -4.66 -10.52
N LYS A 83 -7.78 -4.59 -9.20
CA LYS A 83 -8.97 -5.00 -8.49
C LYS A 83 -9.52 -3.84 -7.66
N ALA A 84 -10.65 -3.29 -8.12
CA ALA A 84 -11.33 -2.20 -7.43
C ALA A 84 -11.67 -2.55 -5.98
N GLY A 85 -11.52 -1.57 -5.10
CA GLY A 85 -11.75 -1.68 -3.66
C GLY A 85 -12.82 -0.74 -3.14
N THR A 86 -13.03 -0.82 -1.82
CA THR A 86 -13.99 -0.01 -1.08
C THR A 86 -13.29 0.85 -0.01
N ILE A 87 -11.98 1.07 -0.15
CA ILE A 87 -11.23 1.93 0.76
C ILE A 87 -11.64 3.37 0.48
N THR A 88 -11.95 4.12 1.53
CA THR A 88 -12.36 5.51 1.41
C THR A 88 -11.21 6.47 1.71
N ARG A 89 -11.31 7.69 1.19
CA ARG A 89 -10.39 8.79 1.52
C ARG A 89 -10.27 8.99 3.04
N ALA A 90 -11.39 8.98 3.75
CA ALA A 90 -11.41 9.12 5.21
C ALA A 90 -10.60 8.02 5.91
N GLN A 91 -10.64 6.78 5.42
CA GLN A 91 -9.85 5.68 6.00
C GLN A 91 -8.35 5.87 5.78
N VAL A 92 -7.91 6.28 4.59
CA VAL A 92 -6.47 6.51 4.34
C VAL A 92 -5.95 7.75 5.06
N ILE A 93 -6.75 8.82 5.18
CA ILE A 93 -6.39 9.99 5.99
C ILE A 93 -6.29 9.59 7.47
N ALA A 94 -7.27 8.85 8.00
CA ALA A 94 -7.21 8.38 9.39
C ALA A 94 -5.99 7.50 9.65
N LEU A 95 -5.62 6.65 8.67
CA LEU A 95 -4.48 5.76 8.80
C LEU A 95 -3.12 6.51 8.75
N PHE A 96 -2.94 7.40 7.79
CA PHE A 96 -1.63 8.02 7.52
C PHE A 96 -1.48 9.43 8.06
N GLY A 97 -2.58 10.08 8.45
CA GLY A 97 -2.60 11.41 9.07
C GLY A 97 -2.36 12.56 8.10
N ILE A 98 -2.45 12.34 6.79
CA ILE A 98 -2.21 13.35 5.76
C ILE A 98 -3.38 13.35 4.79
N GLU A 99 -4.00 14.53 4.67
CA GLU A 99 -4.95 14.86 3.62
C GLU A 99 -4.27 15.75 2.58
N ASP A 100 -4.56 15.50 1.31
CA ASP A 100 -4.10 16.32 0.20
C ASP A 100 -5.32 17.02 -0.42
N THR A 101 -5.65 18.20 0.12
CA THR A 101 -6.88 18.91 -0.24
C THR A 101 -6.87 19.48 -1.67
N ALA A 102 -5.71 19.57 -2.30
CA ALA A 102 -5.56 19.92 -3.71
C ALA A 102 -6.05 18.82 -4.66
N GLU A 103 -6.20 17.59 -4.15
CA GLU A 103 -6.49 16.39 -4.93
C GLU A 103 -7.84 15.75 -4.56
N PRO A 104 -8.98 16.49 -4.65
CA PRO A 104 -10.28 16.06 -4.13
C PRO A 104 -10.99 15.01 -4.99
N ASN A 105 -10.51 14.72 -6.20
CA ASN A 105 -11.15 13.89 -7.21
C ASN A 105 -10.48 12.50 -7.33
N CYS A 106 -10.79 11.78 -8.42
CA CYS A 106 -10.55 10.37 -8.70
C CYS A 106 -11.20 9.38 -7.71
N ASN A 107 -10.77 9.40 -6.45
CA ASN A 107 -11.25 8.52 -5.39
C ASN A 107 -11.20 7.01 -5.72
N ALA A 108 -10.31 6.60 -6.63
CA ALA A 108 -10.10 5.19 -6.91
C ALA A 108 -9.42 4.52 -5.71
N SER A 109 -9.72 3.24 -5.52
CA SER A 109 -9.06 2.44 -4.51
C SER A 109 -8.98 0.99 -4.94
N GLY A 110 -8.12 0.22 -4.31
CA GLY A 110 -8.04 -1.20 -4.56
C GLY A 110 -6.63 -1.75 -4.53
N ILE A 111 -6.43 -2.78 -5.34
CA ILE A 111 -5.19 -3.53 -5.45
C ILE A 111 -4.66 -3.44 -6.88
N ASN A 112 -3.35 -3.20 -7.05
CA ASN A 112 -2.65 -3.02 -8.32
C ASN A 112 -3.23 -1.89 -9.20
N TYR A 113 -3.51 -0.73 -8.59
CA TYR A 113 -3.87 0.45 -9.37
C TYR A 113 -2.66 0.97 -10.14
N ASN A 114 -2.81 1.19 -11.45
CA ASN A 114 -1.72 1.55 -12.36
C ASN A 114 -2.05 2.80 -13.21
N GLY A 115 -2.32 3.92 -12.54
CA GLY A 115 -2.41 5.25 -13.16
C GLY A 115 -1.16 6.12 -12.91
N GLY A 116 -1.30 7.44 -12.98
CA GLY A 116 -0.22 8.41 -12.74
C GLY A 116 0.48 8.26 -11.39
N ALA A 117 -0.28 7.96 -10.33
CA ALA A 117 0.25 7.67 -8.99
C ALA A 117 -0.12 6.23 -8.60
N PRO A 118 0.68 5.24 -9.07
CA PRO A 118 0.31 3.84 -8.96
C PRO A 118 0.45 3.32 -7.52
N THR A 119 -0.35 2.33 -7.18
CA THR A 119 -0.54 1.83 -5.80
C THR A 119 -0.79 0.32 -5.79
N ARG A 120 -0.03 -0.43 -4.98
CA ARG A 120 -0.25 -1.87 -4.83
C ARG A 120 -1.47 -2.17 -4.00
N PHE A 121 -1.69 -1.46 -2.90
CA PHE A 121 -2.91 -1.55 -2.11
C PHE A 121 -3.20 -0.21 -1.45
N GLY A 122 -4.34 0.42 -1.76
CA GLY A 122 -4.64 1.74 -1.23
C GLY A 122 -5.61 2.57 -2.06
N PHE A 123 -5.37 3.88 -2.09
CA PHE A 123 -6.28 4.92 -2.56
C PHE A 123 -5.55 5.97 -3.42
N GLN A 124 -6.26 6.56 -4.37
CA GLN A 124 -5.76 7.55 -5.33
C GLN A 124 -6.56 8.85 -5.27
N GLY A 125 -5.86 9.97 -5.37
CA GLY A 125 -6.43 11.31 -5.45
C GLY A 125 -5.93 12.01 -6.70
N ASN A 126 -6.77 12.87 -7.27
CA ASN A 126 -6.38 13.76 -8.34
C ASN A 126 -7.07 15.13 -8.18
N ASN A 127 -6.52 16.18 -8.76
CA ASN A 127 -7.13 17.51 -8.86
C ASN A 127 -8.20 17.54 -9.96
N GLU A 128 -8.06 16.73 -11.02
CA GLU A 128 -9.09 16.53 -12.05
C GLU A 128 -9.94 15.26 -11.86
N ALA A 129 -11.04 15.17 -12.60
CA ALA A 129 -11.90 13.99 -12.59
C ALA A 129 -11.31 12.76 -13.30
N ASP A 130 -10.20 12.91 -14.04
CA ASP A 130 -9.53 11.79 -14.69
C ASP A 130 -8.67 11.04 -13.67
N CYS A 131 -8.95 9.74 -13.52
CA CYS A 131 -8.19 8.87 -12.65
C CYS A 131 -6.88 8.38 -13.29
N ASN A 132 -6.74 8.40 -14.62
CA ASN A 132 -5.57 7.85 -15.29
C ASN A 132 -4.32 8.72 -15.11
N THR A 133 -4.49 10.01 -14.85
CA THR A 133 -3.44 11.00 -14.61
C THR A 133 -3.32 11.42 -13.16
N ASN A 134 -3.79 10.58 -12.22
CA ASN A 134 -3.80 10.91 -10.80
C ASN A 134 -2.40 11.21 -10.25
N ASP A 135 -2.27 12.22 -9.40
CA ASP A 135 -0.97 12.66 -8.87
C ASP A 135 -0.65 12.16 -7.46
N THR A 136 -1.69 11.83 -6.68
CA THR A 136 -1.55 11.47 -5.27
C THR A 136 -1.97 10.04 -4.98
N SER A 137 -1.20 9.38 -4.10
CA SER A 137 -1.47 8.03 -3.64
C SER A 137 -1.28 7.89 -2.12
N TRP A 138 -2.15 7.09 -1.52
CA TRP A 138 -2.05 6.64 -0.13
C TRP A 138 -2.08 5.11 -0.09
N GLY A 139 -1.30 4.49 0.77
CA GLY A 139 -1.39 3.04 0.97
C GLY A 139 -0.05 2.35 1.04
N PHE A 140 0.05 1.19 0.39
CA PHE A 140 1.17 0.26 0.40
C PHE A 140 1.65 0.06 -1.03
N GLY A 141 2.97 0.06 -1.22
CA GLY A 141 3.63 0.02 -2.52
C GLY A 141 3.14 1.15 -3.40
N ILE A 142 3.48 2.40 -3.05
CA ILE A 142 2.94 3.60 -3.69
C ILE A 142 4.02 4.40 -4.42
N SER A 143 3.57 5.12 -5.43
CA SER A 143 4.32 6.12 -6.19
C SER A 143 3.38 7.28 -6.52
N GLY A 144 3.94 8.45 -6.77
CA GLY A 144 3.19 9.63 -7.19
C GLY A 144 4.16 10.74 -7.60
N TYR A 145 3.64 11.95 -7.70
CA TYR A 145 4.39 13.08 -8.25
C TYR A 145 5.72 13.35 -7.48
N THR A 146 5.67 13.41 -6.14
CA THR A 146 6.85 13.78 -5.33
C THR A 146 7.76 12.61 -4.97
N GLY A 147 7.45 11.37 -5.37
CA GLY A 147 8.30 10.22 -5.09
C GLY A 147 7.56 8.90 -4.86
N THR A 148 8.10 8.06 -3.98
CA THR A 148 7.65 6.69 -3.78
C THR A 148 7.83 6.23 -2.34
N CYS A 149 6.96 5.36 -1.85
CA CYS A 149 7.09 4.74 -0.53
C CYS A 149 6.63 3.27 -0.56
N GLY A 150 7.22 2.46 0.32
CA GLY A 150 6.71 1.13 0.63
C GLY A 150 5.35 1.16 1.33
N ALA A 151 5.11 2.15 2.17
CA ALA A 151 3.79 2.52 2.67
C ALA A 151 3.77 3.98 3.11
N GLY A 152 2.62 4.65 3.05
CA GLY A 152 2.50 6.04 3.44
C GLY A 152 1.61 6.86 2.51
N VAL A 153 2.07 8.08 2.22
CA VAL A 153 1.44 9.02 1.29
C VAL A 153 2.49 9.63 0.37
N VAL A 154 2.16 9.77 -0.92
CA VAL A 154 2.91 10.59 -1.88
C VAL A 154 1.93 11.57 -2.48
N THR A 155 2.15 12.88 -2.27
CA THR A 155 1.22 13.95 -2.68
C THR A 155 1.69 14.73 -3.90
N TYR A 156 0.78 15.54 -4.47
CA TYR A 156 1.10 16.48 -5.53
C TYR A 156 1.80 17.73 -4.97
N ASN A 157 2.64 18.37 -5.80
CA ASN A 157 3.43 19.53 -5.42
C ASN A 157 2.59 20.80 -5.17
N GLY A 158 1.41 20.91 -5.78
CA GLY A 158 0.46 22.01 -5.55
C GLY A 158 -0.38 21.85 -4.27
N GLY A 159 -0.30 20.70 -3.61
CA GLY A 159 -0.97 20.39 -2.35
C GLY A 159 -0.02 20.46 -1.16
N THR A 160 0.11 19.36 -0.42
CA THR A 160 1.07 19.31 0.71
C THR A 160 2.53 19.15 0.28
N GLY A 161 2.80 18.72 -0.95
CA GLY A 161 4.14 18.59 -1.55
C GLY A 161 5.08 17.64 -0.79
N ARG A 162 4.59 16.47 -0.37
CA ARG A 162 5.28 15.58 0.58
C ARG A 162 5.19 14.12 0.19
N THR A 163 6.36 13.49 0.22
CA THR A 163 6.51 12.04 0.34
C THR A 163 6.65 11.69 1.82
N TYR A 164 5.67 11.00 2.39
CA TYR A 164 5.62 10.63 3.80
C TYR A 164 5.58 9.11 3.97
N CYS A 165 6.75 8.49 4.02
CA CYS A 165 6.86 7.05 4.20
C CYS A 165 6.63 6.67 5.67
N GLN A 166 5.91 5.58 5.87
CA GLN A 166 5.59 5.00 7.16
C GLN A 166 6.01 3.54 7.19
N HIS A 167 6.38 3.05 8.37
CA HIS A 167 6.54 1.63 8.55
C HIS A 167 5.16 0.96 8.55
N ALA A 168 5.09 -0.28 8.10
CA ALA A 168 3.80 -0.95 7.95
C ALA A 168 3.91 -2.48 7.94
N THR A 169 2.79 -3.14 8.12
CA THR A 169 2.66 -4.59 7.99
C THR A 169 1.49 -4.94 7.11
N MET A 170 1.58 -6.06 6.39
CA MET A 170 0.51 -6.48 5.49
C MET A 170 0.49 -7.98 5.31
N TRP A 171 -0.70 -8.57 5.30
CA TRP A 171 -0.91 -10.01 5.22
C TRP A 171 -2.29 -10.33 4.65
N VAL A 172 -2.43 -11.56 4.16
CA VAL A 172 -3.74 -12.13 3.81
C VAL A 172 -4.30 -12.92 4.99
N LYS A 173 -5.63 -12.90 5.15
CA LYS A 173 -6.38 -13.68 6.14
C LYS A 173 -7.63 -14.30 5.54
#